data_AF-E6TX24-F1
#
_entry.id   AF-E6TX24-F1
#
_cell.length_a   1.000
_cell.length_b   1.000
_cell.length_c   1.000
_cell.angle_alpha   90.00
_cell.angle_beta   90.00
_cell.angle_gamma   90.00
#
_symmetry.space_group_name_H-M   'P 1'
#
loop_
_entity.id
_entity.type
_entity.pdbx_description
1 polymer ?
#
loop_
_entity_poly.entity_id
_entity_poly.type
_entity_poly.pdbx_seq_one_letter_code
_entity_poly.pdbx_strand_id
1 'polypeptide(L)'
;MNIHTEHILLYSILLVSISFFLGFFVASRKGRVSIAKQRLYSVYLPIFKVMEPYLYKQISRDDGIAIINEVNKLVKTYYELFHPDCLHAYHQFRNNLIKNSDDKNIHFEEFCRYVERDFEKLKRTVGLPIRPLSYRIKVGQIPRKKSVIIYIIIENLTKWLFTFSLLLFGILLARVFALLIKFMLFQ
;
A
#
# COMPACT_ATOMS: atom_id res chain seq x y z
N MET A 1 -46.71 11.47 -35.57
CA MET A 1 -45.86 10.45 -34.91
C MET A 1 -46.15 10.53 -33.41
N ASN A 2 -46.44 9.42 -32.74
CA ASN A 2 -47.02 9.42 -31.39
C ASN A 2 -45.91 9.63 -30.34
N ILE A 3 -46.05 10.65 -29.47
CA ILE A 3 -45.08 11.02 -28.43
C ILE A 3 -44.68 9.81 -27.57
N HIS A 4 -45.62 8.89 -27.36
CA HIS A 4 -45.39 7.67 -26.60
C HIS A 4 -44.36 6.72 -27.24
N THR A 5 -44.33 6.63 -28.57
CA THR A 5 -43.39 5.79 -29.33
C THR A 5 -41.98 6.35 -29.30
N GLU A 6 -41.83 7.68 -29.31
CA GLU A 6 -40.52 8.35 -29.22
C GLU A 6 -39.86 8.13 -27.86
N HIS A 7 -40.62 8.20 -26.76
CA HIS A 7 -40.11 7.89 -25.44
C HIS A 7 -39.65 6.44 -25.31
N ILE A 8 -40.41 5.48 -25.85
CA ILE A 8 -40.04 4.05 -25.84
C ILE A 8 -38.74 3.80 -26.62
N LEU A 9 -38.56 4.47 -27.76
CA LEU A 9 -37.32 4.42 -28.55
C LEU A 9 -36.13 5.00 -27.76
N LEU A 10 -36.32 6.14 -27.10
CA LEU A 10 -35.27 6.75 -26.28
C LEU A 10 -34.83 5.83 -25.12
N TYR A 11 -35.78 5.23 -24.40
CA TYR A 11 -35.48 4.31 -23.30
C TYR A 11 -34.76 3.04 -23.75
N SER A 12 -35.16 2.48 -24.89
CA SER A 12 -34.52 1.27 -25.42
C SER A 12 -33.08 1.54 -25.87
N ILE A 13 -32.82 2.67 -26.54
CA ILE A 13 -31.46 3.11 -26.91
C ILE A 13 -30.60 3.33 -25.66
N LEU A 14 -31.15 3.95 -24.61
CA LEU A 14 -30.44 4.20 -23.37
C LEU A 14 -30.08 2.89 -22.63
N LEU A 15 -31.01 1.94 -22.55
CA LEU A 15 -30.78 0.63 -21.95
C LEU A 15 -29.73 -0.20 -22.70
N VAL A 16 -29.78 -0.20 -24.04
CA VAL A 16 -28.77 -0.87 -24.87
C VAL A 16 -27.39 -0.23 -24.66
N SER A 17 -27.33 1.11 -24.62
CA SER A 17 -26.07 1.83 -24.41
C SER A 17 -25.46 1.51 -23.03
N ILE A 18 -26.25 1.56 -21.96
CA ILE A 18 -25.79 1.21 -20.60
C ILE A 18 -25.30 -0.24 -20.56
N SER A 19 -26.05 -1.17 -21.15
CA SER A 19 -25.69 -2.59 -21.18
C SER A 19 -24.37 -2.81 -21.93
N PHE A 20 -24.18 -2.12 -23.06
CA PHE A 20 -22.93 -2.15 -23.83
C PHE A 20 -21.75 -1.61 -23.00
N PHE A 21 -21.90 -0.45 -22.37
CA PHE A 21 -20.84 0.14 -21.54
C PHE A 21 -20.46 -0.76 -20.35
N LEU A 22 -21.45 -1.33 -19.67
CA LEU A 22 -21.22 -2.28 -18.58
C LEU A 22 -20.51 -3.55 -19.08
N GLY A 23 -20.97 -4.11 -20.20
CA GLY A 23 -20.37 -5.29 -20.83
C GLY A 23 -18.91 -5.03 -21.21
N PHE A 24 -18.63 -3.90 -21.87
CA PHE A 24 -17.29 -3.48 -22.24
C PHE A 24 -16.39 -3.27 -21.02
N PHE A 25 -16.90 -2.62 -19.97
CA PHE A 25 -16.16 -2.39 -18.72
C PHE A 25 -15.78 -3.71 -18.04
N VAL A 26 -16.73 -4.65 -17.95
CA VAL A 26 -16.52 -5.97 -17.34
C VAL A 26 -15.54 -6.81 -18.17
N ALA A 27 -15.70 -6.85 -19.49
CA ALA A 27 -14.80 -7.57 -20.39
C ALA A 27 -13.36 -7.03 -20.30
N SER A 28 -13.21 -5.70 -20.31
CA SER A 28 -11.91 -5.03 -20.15
C SER A 28 -11.28 -5.27 -18.77
N ARG A 29 -12.08 -5.57 -17.74
CA ARG A 29 -11.59 -5.96 -16.41
C ARG A 29 -11.10 -7.40 -16.38
N LYS A 30 -11.80 -8.33 -17.04
CA LYS A 30 -11.44 -9.76 -17.04
C LYS A 30 -10.01 -9.98 -17.55
N GLY A 31 -9.65 -9.35 -18.68
CA GLY A 31 -8.29 -9.45 -19.22
C GLY A 31 -7.22 -8.93 -18.26
N ARG A 32 -7.47 -7.76 -17.66
CA ARG A 32 -6.56 -7.15 -16.66
C ARG A 32 -6.40 -8.01 -15.41
N VAL A 33 -7.48 -8.62 -14.91
CA VAL A 33 -7.44 -9.51 -13.75
C VAL A 33 -6.68 -10.79 -14.08
N SER A 34 -6.84 -11.35 -15.29
CA SER A 34 -6.08 -12.52 -15.73
C SER A 34 -4.57 -12.28 -15.73
N ILE A 35 -4.13 -11.17 -16.36
CA ILE A 35 -2.72 -10.78 -16.37
C ILE A 35 -2.23 -10.50 -14.94
N ALA A 36 -3.03 -9.81 -14.11
CA ALA A 36 -2.67 -9.56 -12.72
C ALA A 36 -2.49 -10.87 -11.92
N LYS A 37 -3.34 -11.87 -12.17
CA LYS A 37 -3.23 -13.21 -11.56
C LYS A 37 -1.94 -13.88 -11.98
N GLN A 38 -1.61 -13.87 -13.27
CA GLN A 38 -0.38 -14.44 -13.79
C GLN A 38 0.86 -13.76 -13.18
N ARG A 39 0.90 -12.42 -13.17
CA ARG A 39 1.99 -11.66 -12.55
C ARG A 39 2.13 -11.97 -11.05
N LEU A 40 1.01 -12.06 -10.33
CA LEU A 40 1.01 -12.35 -8.91
C LEU A 40 1.62 -13.72 -8.62
N TYR A 41 1.10 -14.77 -9.25
CA TYR A 41 1.47 -16.14 -8.89
C TYR A 41 2.80 -16.59 -9.49
N SER A 42 3.14 -16.13 -10.70
CA SER A 42 4.38 -16.52 -11.39
C SER A 42 5.60 -15.69 -10.98
N VAL A 43 5.41 -14.43 -10.56
CA VAL A 43 6.52 -13.50 -10.31
C VAL A 43 6.50 -12.98 -8.88
N TYR A 44 5.51 -12.18 -8.50
CA TYR A 44 5.62 -11.40 -7.27
C TYR A 44 5.45 -12.23 -5.99
N LEU A 45 4.59 -13.26 -6.01
CA LEU A 45 4.44 -14.17 -4.88
C LEU A 45 5.73 -14.97 -4.59
N PRO A 46 6.36 -15.66 -5.57
CA PRO A 46 7.59 -16.39 -5.28
C PRO A 46 8.74 -15.47 -4.84
N ILE A 47 8.91 -14.29 -5.47
CA ILE A 47 9.90 -13.30 -5.01
C ILE A 47 9.61 -12.87 -3.57
N PHE A 48 8.35 -12.52 -3.29
CA PHE A 48 7.96 -12.06 -1.98
C PHE A 48 8.24 -13.11 -0.90
N LYS A 49 7.92 -14.38 -1.13
CA LYS A 49 8.19 -15.47 -0.19
C LYS A 49 9.67 -15.61 0.17
N VAL A 50 10.55 -15.50 -0.82
CA VAL A 50 12.00 -15.60 -0.62
C VAL A 50 12.53 -14.37 0.14
N MET A 51 11.97 -13.19 -0.13
CA MET A 51 12.40 -11.94 0.50
C MET A 51 11.76 -11.67 1.87
N GLU A 52 10.62 -12.27 2.18
CA GLU A 52 9.80 -11.95 3.35
C GLU A 52 10.56 -11.92 4.69
N PRO A 53 11.47 -12.88 4.99
CA PRO A 53 12.23 -12.87 6.23
C PRO A 53 13.12 -11.62 6.38
N TYR A 54 13.56 -11.06 5.25
CA TYR A 54 14.54 -9.99 5.12
C TYR A 54 13.92 -8.63 4.78
N LEU A 55 12.61 -8.55 4.54
CA LEU A 55 11.94 -7.32 4.13
C LEU A 55 12.29 -6.14 5.04
N TYR A 56 12.92 -5.12 4.45
CA TYR A 56 13.36 -3.88 5.11
C TYR A 56 14.40 -4.06 6.23
N LYS A 57 15.03 -5.22 6.32
CA LYS A 57 16.15 -5.50 7.24
C LYS A 57 17.49 -5.39 6.52
N GLN A 58 18.57 -5.32 7.29
CA GLN A 58 19.91 -5.49 6.73
C GLN A 58 20.09 -6.92 6.26
N ILE A 59 20.71 -7.08 5.09
CA ILE A 59 20.93 -8.39 4.48
C ILE A 59 22.42 -8.71 4.43
N SER A 60 22.76 -9.96 4.77
CA SER A 60 24.11 -10.47 4.59
C SER A 60 24.43 -10.62 3.10
N ARG A 61 25.72 -10.79 2.77
CA ARG A 61 26.10 -11.00 1.37
C ARG A 61 25.54 -12.32 0.84
N ASP A 62 25.61 -13.37 1.65
CA ASP A 62 25.23 -14.73 1.25
C ASP A 62 23.71 -14.84 1.06
N ASP A 63 22.93 -14.26 1.98
CA ASP A 63 21.46 -14.19 1.83
C ASP A 63 21.09 -13.40 0.57
N GLY A 64 21.78 -12.28 0.31
CA GLY A 64 21.56 -11.48 -0.89
C GLY A 64 21.84 -12.26 -2.18
N ILE A 65 22.90 -13.08 -2.19
CA ILE A 65 23.24 -13.95 -3.33
C ILE A 65 22.16 -15.01 -3.52
N ALA A 66 21.68 -15.63 -2.44
CA ALA A 66 20.59 -16.61 -2.50
C ALA A 66 19.31 -15.98 -3.10
N ILE A 67 18.92 -14.78 -2.65
CA ILE A 67 17.78 -14.05 -3.21
C ILE A 67 17.99 -13.77 -4.71
N ILE A 68 19.15 -13.25 -5.10
CA ILE A 68 19.47 -12.94 -6.50
C ILE A 68 19.39 -14.19 -7.38
N ASN A 69 19.86 -15.34 -6.88
CA ASN A 69 19.81 -16.58 -7.64
C ASN A 69 18.37 -17.04 -7.91
N GLU A 70 17.49 -16.94 -6.91
CA GLU A 70 16.06 -17.24 -7.10
C GLU A 70 15.38 -16.23 -8.02
N VAL A 71 15.62 -14.93 -7.84
CA VAL A 71 15.02 -13.88 -8.68
C VAL A 71 15.53 -13.99 -10.12
N ASN A 72 16.79 -14.33 -10.36
CA ASN A 72 17.34 -14.53 -11.71
C ASN A 72 16.61 -15.63 -12.49
N LYS A 73 16.23 -16.74 -11.83
CA LYS A 73 15.44 -17.80 -12.48
C LYS A 73 14.11 -17.22 -12.97
N LEU A 74 13.42 -16.44 -12.13
CA LEU A 74 12.15 -15.83 -12.47
C LEU A 74 12.27 -14.77 -13.56
N VAL A 75 13.32 -13.94 -13.53
CA VAL A 75 13.58 -12.93 -14.56
C VAL A 75 13.81 -13.59 -15.92
N LYS A 76 14.57 -14.69 -15.98
CA LYS A 76 14.80 -15.43 -17.23
C LYS A 76 13.52 -16.04 -17.81
N THR A 77 12.64 -16.56 -16.96
CA THR A 77 11.41 -17.25 -17.41
C THR A 77 10.26 -16.30 -17.67
N TYR A 78 10.12 -15.22 -16.90
CA TYR A 78 8.92 -14.38 -16.85
C TYR A 78 9.23 -12.89 -17.03
N TYR A 79 10.29 -12.54 -17.77
CA TYR A 79 10.76 -11.17 -17.96
C TYR A 79 9.63 -10.17 -18.26
N GLU A 80 8.74 -10.51 -19.19
CA GLU A 80 7.62 -9.67 -19.65
C GLU A 80 6.57 -9.35 -18.56
N LEU A 81 6.52 -10.17 -17.51
CA LEU A 81 5.59 -10.01 -16.40
C LEU A 81 6.11 -9.05 -15.31
N PHE A 82 7.41 -8.72 -15.33
CA PHE A 82 7.99 -7.77 -14.40
C PHE A 82 7.55 -6.34 -14.68
N HIS A 83 7.44 -5.54 -13.61
CA HIS A 83 7.33 -4.10 -13.76
C HIS A 83 8.74 -3.54 -14.05
N PRO A 84 8.90 -2.63 -15.03
CA PRO A 84 10.21 -2.06 -15.37
C PRO A 84 10.96 -1.49 -14.16
N ASP A 85 10.29 -0.68 -13.31
CA ASP A 85 10.92 -0.14 -12.09
C ASP A 85 11.41 -1.22 -11.11
N CYS A 86 10.65 -2.30 -10.95
CA CYS A 86 11.02 -3.40 -10.06
C CYS A 86 12.27 -4.12 -10.61
N LEU A 87 12.32 -4.31 -11.93
CA LEU A 87 13.46 -4.92 -12.60
C LEU A 87 14.71 -4.01 -12.51
N HIS A 88 14.53 -2.71 -12.67
CA HIS A 88 15.60 -1.73 -12.49
C HIS A 88 16.16 -1.76 -11.07
N ALA A 89 15.29 -1.71 -10.04
CA ALA A 89 15.69 -1.82 -8.64
C ALA A 89 16.41 -3.14 -8.33
N TYR A 90 15.94 -4.25 -8.92
CA TYR A 90 16.61 -5.55 -8.84
C TYR A 90 18.03 -5.49 -9.41
N HIS A 91 18.23 -4.92 -10.59
CA HIS A 91 19.56 -4.79 -11.20
C HIS A 91 20.49 -3.91 -10.37
N GLN A 92 19.99 -2.80 -9.81
CA GLN A 92 20.76 -1.97 -8.90
C GLN A 92 21.20 -2.73 -7.65
N PHE A 93 20.28 -3.46 -7.02
CA PHE A 93 20.59 -4.30 -5.86
C PHE A 93 21.66 -5.34 -6.20
N ARG A 94 21.47 -6.09 -7.29
CA ARG A 94 22.43 -7.11 -7.75
C ARG A 94 23.82 -6.54 -7.98
N ASN A 95 23.92 -5.43 -8.70
CA ASN A 95 25.21 -4.84 -9.04
C ASN A 95 25.96 -4.34 -7.79
N ASN A 96 25.24 -3.72 -6.85
CA ASN A 96 25.84 -3.25 -5.60
C ASN A 96 26.24 -4.41 -4.67
N LEU A 97 25.49 -5.50 -4.65
CA LEU A 97 25.86 -6.69 -3.90
C LEU A 97 27.13 -7.34 -4.44
N ILE A 98 27.24 -7.47 -5.77
CA ILE A 98 28.43 -8.06 -6.43
C ILE A 98 29.68 -7.21 -6.15
N LYS A 99 29.55 -5.89 -6.26
CA LYS A 99 30.62 -4.92 -5.96
C LYS A 99 30.96 -4.83 -4.47
N ASN A 100 30.17 -5.48 -3.60
CA ASN A 100 30.28 -5.35 -2.15
C ASN A 100 30.25 -3.88 -1.67
N SER A 101 29.36 -3.08 -2.27
CA SER A 101 29.16 -1.68 -1.90
C SER A 101 28.47 -1.57 -0.54
N ASP A 102 28.83 -0.54 0.22
CA ASP A 102 28.16 -0.17 1.48
C ASP A 102 26.66 0.15 1.26
N ASP A 103 26.31 0.60 0.03
CA ASP A 103 24.96 0.96 -0.36
C ASP A 103 24.06 -0.25 -0.69
N LYS A 104 24.57 -1.49 -0.61
CA LYS A 104 23.79 -2.71 -0.95
C LYS A 104 22.45 -2.76 -0.22
N ASN A 105 22.42 -2.34 1.04
CA ASN A 105 21.21 -2.37 1.88
C ASN A 105 20.18 -1.32 1.44
N ILE A 106 20.63 -0.18 0.91
CA ILE A 106 19.75 0.89 0.41
C ILE A 106 19.04 0.39 -0.85
N HIS A 107 19.79 -0.19 -1.79
CA HIS A 107 19.21 -0.76 -3.01
C HIS A 107 18.36 -1.99 -2.73
N PHE A 108 18.72 -2.80 -1.73
CA PHE A 108 17.88 -3.91 -1.27
C PHE A 108 16.54 -3.42 -0.70
N GLU A 109 16.54 -2.38 0.13
CA GLU A 109 15.32 -1.75 0.65
C GLU A 109 14.46 -1.19 -0.47
N GLU A 110 15.07 -0.59 -1.49
CA GLU A 110 14.34 -0.12 -2.67
C GLU A 110 13.71 -1.27 -3.45
N PHE A 111 14.43 -2.36 -3.69
CA PHE A 111 13.89 -3.55 -4.32
C PHE A 111 12.73 -4.15 -3.51
N CYS A 112 12.87 -4.26 -2.17
CA CYS A 112 11.79 -4.67 -1.27
C CYS A 112 10.53 -3.81 -1.44
N ARG A 113 10.70 -2.49 -1.59
CA ARG A 113 9.58 -1.55 -1.76
C ARG A 113 8.79 -1.83 -3.03
N TYR A 114 9.47 -2.06 -4.15
CA TYR A 114 8.81 -2.37 -5.42
C TYR A 114 8.10 -3.72 -5.38
N VAL A 115 8.77 -4.76 -4.88
CA VAL A 115 8.19 -6.10 -4.74
C VAL A 115 6.96 -6.07 -3.85
N GLU A 116 7.05 -5.47 -2.65
CA GLU A 116 5.92 -5.36 -1.72
C GLU A 116 4.76 -4.57 -2.34
N ARG A 117 5.03 -3.42 -2.96
CA ARG A 117 4.00 -2.58 -3.58
C ARG A 117 3.24 -3.37 -4.63
N ASP A 118 3.95 -4.02 -5.55
CA ASP A 118 3.34 -4.70 -6.67
C ASP A 118 2.64 -5.99 -6.21
N PHE A 119 3.20 -6.72 -5.24
CA PHE A 119 2.56 -7.86 -4.60
C PHE A 119 1.21 -7.49 -3.96
N GLU A 120 1.17 -6.47 -3.10
CA GLU A 120 -0.07 -6.04 -2.43
C GLU A 120 -1.09 -5.45 -3.42
N LYS A 121 -0.62 -4.70 -4.43
CA LYS A 121 -1.47 -4.15 -5.50
C LYS A 121 -2.12 -5.26 -6.31
N LEU A 122 -1.35 -6.28 -6.70
CA LEU A 122 -1.85 -7.41 -7.46
C LEU A 122 -2.83 -8.25 -6.64
N LYS A 123 -2.53 -8.56 -5.36
CA LYS A 123 -3.47 -9.22 -4.44
C LYS A 123 -4.80 -8.49 -4.37
N ARG A 124 -4.77 -7.17 -4.18
CA ARG A 124 -5.99 -6.34 -4.19
C ARG A 124 -6.74 -6.43 -5.52
N THR A 125 -6.02 -6.41 -6.64
CA THR A 125 -6.61 -6.46 -7.98
C THR A 125 -7.34 -7.77 -8.24
N VAL A 126 -6.83 -8.90 -7.71
CA VAL A 126 -7.45 -10.22 -7.86
C VAL A 126 -8.43 -10.57 -6.73
N GLY A 127 -8.72 -9.63 -5.81
CA GLY A 127 -9.68 -9.85 -4.72
C GLY A 127 -9.13 -10.65 -3.53
N LEU A 128 -7.81 -10.71 -3.33
CA LEU A 128 -7.18 -11.39 -2.20
C LEU A 128 -6.93 -10.43 -1.01
N PRO A 129 -6.91 -10.95 0.23
CA PRO A 129 -6.68 -10.14 1.42
C PRO A 129 -5.27 -9.54 1.45
N ILE A 130 -5.16 -8.24 1.73
CA ILE A 130 -3.88 -7.51 1.82
C ILE A 130 -3.34 -7.50 3.25
N ARG A 131 -2.02 -7.35 3.41
CA ARG A 131 -1.43 -7.27 4.76
C ARG A 131 -1.70 -5.90 5.40
N PRO A 132 -2.37 -5.84 6.57
CA PRO A 132 -2.66 -4.58 7.25
C PRO A 132 -1.38 -3.95 7.81
N LEU A 133 -1.42 -2.63 8.04
CA LEU A 133 -0.29 -1.91 8.60
C LEU A 133 0.11 -2.44 10.00
N SER A 134 -0.88 -2.80 10.83
CA SER A 134 -0.66 -3.38 12.16
C SER A 134 0.21 -4.64 12.12
N TYR A 135 -0.02 -5.54 11.15
CA TYR A 135 0.81 -6.73 10.94
C TYR A 135 2.25 -6.34 10.60
N ARG A 136 2.43 -5.40 9.66
CA ARG A 136 3.77 -4.96 9.23
C ARG A 136 4.56 -4.33 10.35
N ILE A 137 3.90 -3.55 11.21
CA ILE A 137 4.50 -2.98 12.42
C ILE A 137 4.93 -4.10 13.37
N LYS A 138 4.05 -5.06 13.67
CA LYS A 138 4.32 -6.16 14.59
C LYS A 138 5.53 -7.02 14.15
N VAL A 139 5.72 -7.21 12.85
CA VAL A 139 6.80 -8.03 12.28
C VAL A 139 8.05 -7.18 11.92
N GLY A 140 8.01 -5.87 12.14
CA GLY A 140 9.12 -4.96 11.84
C GLY A 140 9.38 -4.74 10.35
N GLN A 141 8.40 -4.99 9.49
CA GLN A 141 8.50 -4.84 8.03
C GLN A 141 8.08 -3.42 7.60
N ILE A 142 8.77 -2.39 8.13
CA ILE A 142 8.52 -0.99 7.79
C ILE A 142 9.77 -0.40 7.11
N PRO A 143 9.64 0.26 5.94
CA PRO A 143 10.75 1.00 5.34
C PRO A 143 11.31 2.04 6.31
N ARG A 144 12.63 2.27 6.30
CA ARG A 144 13.30 3.18 7.23
C ARG A 144 12.74 4.61 7.17
N LYS A 145 12.40 5.08 5.96
CA LYS A 145 11.79 6.41 5.79
C LYS A 145 10.40 6.51 6.45
N LYS A 146 9.62 5.43 6.40
CA LYS A 146 8.26 5.42 6.99
C LYS A 146 8.29 5.22 8.50
N SER A 147 9.25 4.46 9.03
CA SER A 147 9.37 4.28 10.48
C SER A 147 9.66 5.60 11.18
N VAL A 148 10.49 6.48 10.61
CA VAL A 148 10.74 7.84 11.13
C VAL A 148 9.45 8.66 11.16
N ILE A 149 8.67 8.66 10.08
CA ILE A 149 7.39 9.41 10.02
C ILE A 149 6.40 8.87 11.05
N ILE A 150 6.25 7.55 11.17
CA ILE A 150 5.35 6.93 12.15
C ILE A 150 5.77 7.31 13.58
N TYR A 151 7.07 7.28 13.87
CA TYR A 151 7.61 7.69 15.16
C TYR A 151 7.27 9.16 15.48
N ILE A 152 7.51 10.07 14.53
CA ILE A 152 7.17 11.50 14.66
C ILE A 152 5.67 11.69 14.90
N ILE A 153 4.81 10.95 14.21
CA ILE A 153 3.36 11.02 14.40
C ILE A 153 2.97 10.56 15.81
N ILE A 154 3.50 9.43 16.28
CA ILE A 154 3.18 8.88 17.60
C ILE A 154 3.62 9.84 18.72
N GLU A 155 4.83 10.39 18.61
CA GLU A 155 5.36 11.34 19.59
C GLU A 155 4.51 12.62 19.64
N ASN A 156 4.13 13.15 18.49
CA ASN A 156 3.31 14.35 18.41
C ASN A 156 1.86 14.10 18.82
N LEU A 157 1.28 12.95 18.49
CA LEU A 157 -0.08 12.61 18.90
C LEU A 157 -0.24 12.62 20.42
N THR A 158 0.76 12.09 21.14
CA THR A 158 0.77 12.08 22.61
C THR A 158 0.78 13.51 23.17
N LYS A 159 1.61 14.40 22.60
CA LYS A 159 1.67 15.81 22.99
C LYS A 159 0.35 16.54 22.68
N TRP A 160 -0.23 16.29 21.51
CA TRP A 160 -1.50 16.88 21.10
C TRP A 160 -2.65 16.46 22.02
N LEU A 161 -2.74 15.17 22.35
CA LEU A 161 -3.75 14.65 23.28
C LEU A 161 -3.60 15.26 24.67
N PHE A 162 -2.36 15.40 25.16
CA PHE A 162 -2.09 16.05 26.45
C PHE A 162 -2.51 17.53 26.45
N THR A 163 -2.10 18.30 25.44
CA THR A 163 -2.46 19.72 25.32
C THR A 163 -3.98 19.90 25.18
N PHE A 164 -4.63 19.05 24.39
CA PHE A 164 -6.09 19.07 24.23
C PHE A 164 -6.82 18.74 25.54
N SER A 165 -6.34 17.76 26.30
CA SER A 165 -6.87 17.42 27.62
C SER A 165 -6.73 18.59 28.60
N LEU A 166 -5.60 19.28 28.59
CA LEU A 166 -5.33 20.41 29.48
C LEU A 166 -6.23 21.61 29.14
N LEU A 167 -6.47 21.85 27.84
CA LEU A 167 -7.41 22.86 27.37
C LEU A 167 -8.85 22.55 27.80
N LEU A 168 -9.32 21.30 27.63
CA LEU A 168 -10.64 20.88 28.10
C LEU A 168 -10.79 21.05 29.62
N PHE A 169 -9.76 20.68 30.38
CA PHE A 169 -9.74 20.86 31.83
C PHE A 169 -9.83 22.33 32.24
N GLY A 170 -9.08 23.22 31.56
CA GLY A 170 -9.16 24.65 31.79
C GLY A 170 -10.55 25.24 31.52
N ILE A 171 -11.22 24.81 30.44
CA ILE A 171 -12.60 25.22 30.13
C ILE A 171 -13.57 24.76 31.23
N LEU A 172 -13.41 23.54 31.74
CA LEU A 172 -14.23 23.03 32.84
C LEU A 172 -14.05 23.84 34.12
N LEU A 173 -12.81 24.14 34.52
CA LEU A 173 -12.53 24.97 35.69
C LEU A 173 -13.13 26.37 35.56
N ALA A 174 -12.99 27.00 34.39
CA ALA A 174 -13.57 28.33 34.13
C ALA A 174 -15.10 28.32 34.27
N ARG A 175 -15.77 27.24 33.82
CA ARG A 175 -17.22 27.08 34.00
C ARG A 175 -17.63 26.90 35.45
N VAL A 176 -16.91 26.06 36.22
CA VAL A 176 -17.20 25.88 37.66
C VAL A 176 -17.02 27.20 38.39
N PHE A 177 -15.95 27.93 38.11
CA PHE A 177 -15.69 29.23 38.72
C PHE A 177 -16.79 30.26 38.39
N ALA A 178 -17.23 30.33 37.13
CA ALA A 178 -18.33 31.20 36.73
C ALA A 178 -19.66 30.86 37.44
N LEU A 179 -19.94 29.58 37.68
CA LEU A 179 -21.12 29.14 38.43
C LEU A 179 -21.02 29.53 39.91
N LEU A 180 -19.84 29.40 40.54
CA LEU A 180 -19.61 29.84 41.91
C LEU A 180 -19.80 31.35 42.08
N ILE A 181 -19.30 32.17 41.14
CA ILE A 181 -19.53 33.61 41.15
C ILE A 181 -21.02 33.93 41.05
N LYS A 182 -21.73 33.28 40.11
CA LYS A 182 -23.19 33.47 39.97
C LYS A 182 -23.93 33.12 41.25
N PHE A 183 -23.54 32.03 41.91
CA PHE A 183 -24.13 31.62 43.19
C PHE A 183 -23.91 32.66 44.28
N MET A 184 -22.68 33.20 44.41
CA MET A 184 -22.37 34.23 45.42
C MET A 184 -23.07 35.58 45.16
N LEU A 185 -23.38 35.93 43.91
CA LEU A 185 -24.08 37.19 43.57
C LEU A 185 -25.60 37.13 43.73
N PHE A 186 -26.18 35.93 43.86
CA PHE A 186 -27.63 35.71 43.95
C PHE A 186 -28.10 35.25 45.36
N GLN A 187 -27.19 35.21 46.34
CA GLN A 187 -27.50 35.10 47.78
C GLN A 187 -27.53 36.47 48.43
#